data_AF-A0A939AGU4-F1
#
_entry.id   AF-A0A939AGU4-F1
#
_cell.length_a   1.000
_cell.length_b   1.000
_cell.length_c   1.000
_cell.angle_alpha   90.00
_cell.angle_beta   90.00
_cell.angle_gamma   90.00
#
_symmetry.space_group_name_H-M   'P 1'
#
loop_
_entity.id
_entity.type
_entity.pdbx_description
1 polymer ?
#
loop_
_entity_poly.entity_id
_entity_poly.type
_entity_poly.pdbx_seq_one_letter_code
_entity_poly.pdbx_strand_id
1 'polypeptide(L)'
;MSGPPRRDATPAFEAALAELLVASPSEERARLLANGLNRTAAALHRLARDEANARKGDRSWTAWAKLVNASRNAVLAASMCREVATTLPSGNPRPGVSDPSDRAGETS
;
A
#
# COMPACT_ATOMS: atom_id res chain seq x y z
N MET A 1 -24.65 -15.92 -20.55
CA MET A 1 -24.68 -14.56 -19.97
C MET A 1 -23.25 -14.08 -19.81
N SER A 2 -22.79 -13.11 -20.61
CA SER A 2 -21.50 -12.45 -20.35
C SER A 2 -21.63 -11.59 -19.09
N GLY A 3 -20.67 -11.72 -18.17
CA GLY A 3 -20.58 -10.83 -17.00
C GLY A 3 -20.38 -9.37 -17.41
N PRO A 4 -20.54 -8.41 -16.47
CA PRO A 4 -20.23 -7.02 -16.76
C PRO A 4 -18.78 -6.88 -17.26
N PRO A 5 -18.49 -5.97 -18.20
CA PRO A 5 -17.14 -5.75 -18.69
C PRO A 5 -16.24 -5.41 -17.50
N ARG A 6 -15.07 -6.08 -17.43
CA ARG A 6 -14.04 -5.72 -16.47
C ARG A 6 -13.67 -4.26 -16.72
N ARG A 7 -13.89 -3.41 -15.73
CA ARG A 7 -13.38 -2.04 -15.76
C ARG A 7 -11.99 -2.08 -15.16
N ASP A 8 -11.00 -1.84 -16.00
CA ASP A 8 -9.63 -1.68 -15.56
C ASP A 8 -9.44 -0.30 -14.90
N ALA A 9 -8.31 -0.12 -14.23
CA ALA A 9 -7.93 1.18 -13.70
C ALA A 9 -7.82 2.21 -14.83
N THR A 10 -8.10 3.47 -14.53
CA THR A 10 -7.98 4.52 -15.53
C THR A 10 -6.51 4.76 -15.88
N PRO A 11 -6.18 5.24 -17.11
CA PRO A 11 -4.82 5.60 -17.46
C PRO A 11 -4.19 6.63 -16.49
N ALA A 12 -5.01 7.54 -15.94
CA ALA A 12 -4.57 8.50 -14.94
C ALA A 12 -4.15 7.85 -13.62
N PHE A 13 -4.85 6.79 -13.19
CA PHE A 13 -4.47 6.02 -12.01
C PHE A 13 -3.16 5.26 -12.24
N GLU A 14 -3.03 4.61 -13.39
CA GLU A 14 -1.80 3.89 -13.76
C GLU A 14 -0.60 4.83 -13.88
N ALA A 15 -0.78 6.02 -14.45
CA ALA A 15 0.27 7.04 -14.52
C ALA A 15 0.71 7.50 -13.12
N ALA A 16 -0.24 7.81 -12.23
CA ALA A 16 0.06 8.20 -10.86
C ALA A 16 0.79 7.08 -10.09
N LEU A 17 0.43 5.82 -10.31
CA LEU A 17 1.13 4.67 -9.74
C LEU A 17 2.56 4.55 -10.30
N ALA A 18 2.72 4.71 -11.62
CA ALA A 18 4.02 4.66 -12.28
C ALA A 18 4.96 5.76 -11.78
N GLU A 19 4.48 7.00 -11.61
CA GLU A 19 5.25 8.11 -11.04
C GLU A 19 5.77 7.76 -9.63
N LEU A 20 4.91 7.14 -8.81
CA LEU A 20 5.24 6.66 -7.47
C LEU A 20 6.38 5.62 -7.47
N LEU A 21 6.52 4.85 -8.55
CA LEU A 21 7.50 3.79 -8.67
C LEU A 21 8.89 4.27 -9.11
N VAL A 22 9.02 5.49 -9.65
CA VAL A 22 10.26 5.94 -10.32
C VAL A 22 11.14 6.84 -9.44
N ALA A 23 10.57 7.65 -8.55
CA ALA A 23 11.28 8.82 -8.01
C ALA A 23 11.97 8.66 -6.63
N SER A 24 11.68 7.61 -5.85
CA SER A 24 12.15 7.51 -4.45
C SER A 24 13.00 6.26 -4.20
N PRO A 25 13.85 6.22 -3.15
CA PRO A 25 14.45 4.97 -2.67
C PRO A 25 13.39 3.87 -2.44
N SER A 26 13.79 2.60 -2.56
CA SER A 26 12.89 1.44 -2.47
C SER A 26 12.00 1.45 -1.23
N GLU A 27 12.55 1.84 -0.09
CA GLU A 27 11.87 1.83 1.20
C GLU A 27 10.81 2.92 1.28
N GLU A 28 11.07 4.07 0.68
CA GLU A 28 10.09 5.16 0.61
C GLU A 28 8.94 4.80 -0.32
N ARG A 29 9.23 4.18 -1.46
CA ARG A 29 8.18 3.65 -2.35
C ARG A 29 7.34 2.60 -1.63
N ALA A 30 7.95 1.68 -0.90
CA ALA A 30 7.24 0.67 -0.12
C ALA A 30 6.30 1.31 0.92
N ARG A 31 6.77 2.32 1.67
CA ARG A 31 5.95 3.08 2.64
C ARG A 31 4.76 3.76 1.98
N LEU A 32 4.99 4.44 0.85
CA LEU A 32 3.92 5.15 0.13
C LEU A 32 2.90 4.17 -0.46
N LEU A 33 3.34 3.09 -1.10
CA LEU A 33 2.46 2.06 -1.65
C LEU A 33 1.64 1.38 -0.56
N ALA A 34 2.26 1.01 0.56
CA ALA A 34 1.54 0.39 1.68
C ALA A 34 0.50 1.34 2.30
N ASN A 35 0.82 2.64 2.39
CA ASN A 35 -0.15 3.67 2.79
C ASN A 35 -1.30 3.81 1.79
N GLY A 36 -0.99 3.85 0.49
CA GLY A 36 -2.00 3.91 -0.57
C GLY A 36 -2.92 2.71 -0.56
N LEU A 37 -2.36 1.50 -0.48
CA LEU A 37 -3.10 0.25 -0.36
C LEU A 37 -4.07 0.26 0.83
N ASN A 38 -3.61 0.71 2.00
CA ASN A 38 -4.44 0.79 3.19
C ASN A 38 -5.60 1.78 3.03
N ARG A 39 -5.35 2.97 2.47
CA ARG A 39 -6.40 3.97 2.21
C ARG A 39 -7.43 3.47 1.19
N THR A 40 -6.97 2.85 0.11
CA THR A 40 -7.85 2.30 -0.93
C THR A 40 -8.72 1.16 -0.38
N ALA A 41 -8.14 0.24 0.40
CA ALA A 41 -8.89 -0.83 1.04
C ALA A 41 -9.95 -0.29 2.02
N ALA A 42 -9.59 0.73 2.81
CA ALA A 42 -10.52 1.37 3.75
C ALA A 42 -11.65 2.10 3.03
N ALA A 43 -11.36 2.80 1.92
CA ALA A 43 -12.37 3.46 1.09
C ALA A 43 -13.34 2.44 0.47
N LEU A 44 -12.82 1.33 -0.07
CA LEU A 44 -13.65 0.24 -0.59
C LEU A 44 -14.53 -0.37 0.50
N HIS A 45 -13.99 -0.60 1.70
CA HIS A 45 -14.76 -1.15 2.81
C HIS A 45 -15.91 -0.24 3.23
N ARG A 46 -15.66 1.07 3.30
CA ARG A 46 -16.68 2.07 3.60
C ARG A 46 -17.80 2.06 2.55
N LEU A 47 -17.43 2.17 1.27
CA LEU A 47 -18.37 2.11 0.16
C LEU A 47 -19.23 0.83 0.22
N ALA A 48 -18.59 -0.33 0.40
CA ALA A 48 -19.29 -1.60 0.44
C ALA A 48 -20.30 -1.67 1.60
N ARG A 49 -19.95 -1.12 2.77
CA ARG A 49 -20.85 -1.08 3.93
C ARG A 49 -22.04 -0.18 3.68
N ASP A 50 -21.80 1.02 3.15
CA ASP A 50 -22.85 2.01 2.88
C ASP A 50 -23.85 1.45 1.86
N GLU A 51 -23.35 0.83 0.79
CA GLU A 51 -24.17 0.20 -0.24
C GLU A 51 -24.92 -1.04 0.27
N ALA A 52 -24.28 -1.90 1.08
CA ALA A 52 -24.94 -3.05 1.69
C ALA A 52 -26.07 -2.61 2.65
N ASN A 53 -25.89 -1.53 3.39
CA ASN A 53 -26.92 -0.99 4.27
C ASN A 53 -28.09 -0.39 3.48
N ALA A 54 -27.79 0.40 2.44
CA ALA A 54 -28.81 1.04 1.60
C ALA A 54 -29.65 0.03 0.80
N ARG A 55 -29.09 -1.15 0.50
CA ARG A 55 -29.71 -2.17 -0.37
C ARG A 55 -30.30 -3.35 0.38
N LYS A 56 -30.46 -3.26 1.70
CA LYS A 56 -30.97 -4.38 2.51
C LYS A 56 -32.34 -4.86 1.99
N GLY A 57 -32.42 -6.13 1.64
CA GLY A 57 -33.63 -6.75 1.05
C GLY A 57 -33.69 -6.73 -0.48
N ASP A 58 -32.80 -6.01 -1.17
CA ASP A 58 -32.66 -6.07 -2.63
C ASP A 58 -31.83 -7.28 -3.07
N ARG A 59 -32.05 -7.75 -4.30
CA ARG A 59 -31.29 -8.83 -4.96
C ARG A 59 -29.78 -8.53 -5.03
N SER A 60 -29.40 -7.26 -5.09
CA SER A 60 -28.00 -6.83 -5.11
C SER A 60 -27.31 -6.86 -3.73
N TRP A 61 -28.08 -6.94 -2.64
CA TRP A 61 -27.58 -6.88 -1.26
C TRP A 61 -26.47 -7.91 -0.98
N THR A 62 -26.71 -9.17 -1.35
CA THR A 62 -25.79 -10.27 -1.07
C THR A 62 -24.41 -10.05 -1.69
N ALA A 63 -24.34 -9.42 -2.86
CA ALA A 63 -23.07 -9.09 -3.51
C ALA A 63 -22.30 -8.01 -2.71
N TRP A 64 -22.99 -6.96 -2.27
CA TRP A 64 -22.40 -5.93 -1.42
C TRP A 64 -21.97 -6.46 -0.06
N ALA A 65 -22.77 -7.32 0.59
CA ALA A 65 -22.41 -7.96 1.84
C ALA A 65 -21.15 -8.85 1.71
N LYS A 66 -21.01 -9.58 0.59
CA LYS A 66 -19.78 -10.32 0.27
C LYS A 66 -18.58 -9.38 0.11
N LEU A 67 -18.76 -8.24 -0.56
CA LEU A 67 -17.71 -7.24 -0.72
C LEU A 67 -17.32 -6.59 0.61
N VAL A 68 -18.25 -6.37 1.55
CA VAL A 68 -17.95 -5.93 2.93
C VAL A 68 -17.00 -6.90 3.62
N ASN A 69 -17.26 -8.20 3.52
CA ASN A 69 -16.42 -9.22 4.13
C ASN A 69 -15.03 -9.31 3.47
N ALA A 70 -14.97 -9.29 2.13
CA ALA A 70 -13.70 -9.31 1.41
C ALA A 70 -12.84 -8.07 1.70
N SER A 71 -13.45 -6.88 1.67
CA SER A 71 -12.76 -5.62 1.95
C SER A 71 -12.30 -5.50 3.41
N ARG A 72 -13.03 -6.09 4.37
CA ARG A 72 -12.56 -6.17 5.77
C ARG A 72 -11.22 -6.90 5.88
N ASN A 73 -11.08 -8.05 5.21
CA ASN A 73 -9.84 -8.80 5.19
C ASN A 73 -8.72 -8.03 4.47
N ALA A 74 -9.05 -7.35 3.37
CA ALA A 74 -8.09 -6.51 2.65
C ALA A 74 -7.58 -5.35 3.52
N VAL A 75 -8.43 -4.71 4.33
CA VAL A 75 -8.02 -3.67 5.29
C VAL A 75 -7.02 -4.23 6.31
N LEU A 76 -7.27 -5.42 6.87
CA LEU A 76 -6.36 -6.05 7.82
C LEU A 76 -4.99 -6.34 7.21
N ALA A 77 -4.97 -6.96 6.02
CA ALA A 77 -3.73 -7.24 5.29
C ALA A 77 -2.99 -5.93 4.94
N ALA A 78 -3.70 -4.91 4.47
CA ALA A 78 -3.10 -3.64 4.12
C ALA A 78 -2.55 -2.88 5.32
N SER A 79 -3.19 -2.97 6.50
CA SER A 79 -2.66 -2.43 7.75
C SER A 79 -1.36 -3.11 8.13
N MET A 80 -1.29 -4.44 8.02
CA MET A 80 -0.06 -5.20 8.28
C MET A 80 1.06 -4.81 7.31
N CYS A 81 0.77 -4.66 6.01
CA CYS A 81 1.75 -4.16 5.04
C CYS A 81 2.28 -2.78 5.43
N ARG A 82 1.39 -1.87 5.88
CA ARG A 82 1.79 -0.53 6.32
C ARG A 82 2.69 -0.60 7.55
N GLU A 83 2.35 -1.40 8.54
CA GLU A 83 3.17 -1.61 9.75
C GLU A 83 4.56 -2.14 9.40
N VAL A 84 4.65 -3.20 8.60
CA VAL A 84 5.94 -3.74 8.15
C VAL A 84 6.72 -2.72 7.32
N ALA A 85 6.07 -1.94 6.45
CA ALA A 85 6.76 -0.91 5.67
C ALA A 85 7.38 0.20 6.54
N THR A 86 6.79 0.50 7.72
CA THR A 86 7.37 1.48 8.65
C THR A 86 8.64 0.99 9.35
N THR A 87 8.88 -0.32 9.40
CA THR A 87 10.10 -0.87 10.02
C THR A 87 11.28 -0.91 9.05
N LEU A 88 11.05 -0.63 7.76
CA LEU A 88 12.12 -0.57 6.76
C LEU A 88 13.11 0.55 7.11
N PRO A 89 14.43 0.31 6.97
CA PRO A 89 15.42 1.32 7.23
C PRO A 89 15.17 2.54 6.34
N SER A 90 15.32 3.75 6.91
CA SER A 90 15.44 4.93 6.07
C SER A 90 16.80 4.85 5.39
N GLY A 91 16.84 4.81 4.06
CA GLY A 91 18.08 4.73 3.28
C GLY A 91 18.96 5.95 3.52
N ASN A 92 19.64 5.99 4.67
CA ASN A 92 20.74 6.87 4.96
C ASN A 92 21.98 5.98 5.08
N PRO A 93 22.94 6.05 4.16
CA PRO A 93 24.23 5.44 4.40
C PRO A 93 24.78 6.06 5.69
N ARG A 94 25.03 5.25 6.72
CA ARG A 94 25.71 5.75 7.91
C ARG A 94 27.03 6.40 7.45
N PRO A 95 27.31 7.68 7.80
CA PRO A 95 28.63 8.25 7.54
C PRO A 95 29.67 7.38 8.27
N GLY A 96 30.76 7.11 7.55
CA GLY A 96 31.71 6.05 7.86
C GLY A 96 32.15 5.99 9.32
N VAL A 97 32.12 4.78 9.87
CA VAL A 97 33.08 4.42 10.91
C VAL A 97 34.41 4.31 10.20
N SER A 98 35.18 5.40 10.13
CA SER A 98 36.60 5.31 9.85
C SER A 98 37.21 4.45 10.94
N ASP A 99 37.69 3.28 10.56
CA ASP A 99 38.42 2.38 11.44
C ASP A 99 39.69 3.14 11.91
N PRO A 100 39.90 3.36 13.23
CA PRO A 100 41.09 4.05 13.73
C PRO A 100 42.41 3.30 13.48
N SER A 101 42.38 2.13 12.82
CA SER A 101 43.57 1.32 12.52
C SER A 101 44.50 1.91 11.43
N ASP A 102 44.03 2.87 10.62
CA ASP A 102 44.87 3.48 9.56
C ASP A 102 45.87 4.55 10.07
N ARG A 103 45.91 4.85 11.38
CA ARG A 103 46.82 5.85 11.96
C ARG A 103 48.13 5.30 12.52
N ALA A 104 48.38 3.99 12.47
CA ALA A 104 49.57 3.38 13.07
C ALA A 104 50.78 3.24 12.13
N GLY A 105 50.85 4.04 11.05
CA GLY A 105 51.89 3.93 10.02
C GLY A 105 52.84 5.13 9.87
N GLU A 106 52.70 6.18 10.68
CA GLU A 106 53.58 7.37 10.59
C GLU A 106 54.08 7.79 11.97
N THR A 107 55.18 7.16 12.40
CA THR A 107 56.18 7.84 13.23
C THR A 107 57.55 7.50 12.67
N SER A 108 58.25 8.56 12.27
CA SER A 108 59.64 8.61 11.82
C SER A 108 60.64 7.98 12.77
#